data_AF-A0A3M3JBF9-F1
#
_entry.id   AF-A0A3M3JBF9-F1
#
_cell.length_a   1.000
_cell.length_b   1.000
_cell.length_c   1.000
_cell.angle_alpha   90.00
_cell.angle_beta   90.00
_cell.angle_gamma   90.00
#
_symmetry.space_group_name_H-M   'P 1'
#
loop_
_entity.id
_entity.type
_entity.pdbx_description
1 polymer ?
#
loop_
_entity_poly.entity_id
_entity_poly.type
_entity_poly.pdbx_seq_one_letter_code
_entity_poly.pdbx_strand_id
1 'polypeptide(L)'
;MTEQQPSKSKQAASIAMRIIFPFWSMKQTVQLAKQEAAKTKENWATITEMSAEAKRALLRGDDEVATEREPMTFDDAIANRKPGAMSVEQLHIFFLRRKRAALLAGSIFWLLGLLGIFSGCIDGSIKTIIQSLLSIAAASPLLFALALSAQFRMWQLETRRLSAAEHGGFSDFLEENPNWLLKTLNPQYGKTNGARL
;
A
#
# COMPACT_ATOMS: atom_id res chain seq x y z
N MET A 1 -53.29 -52.04 -11.27
CA MET A 1 -52.11 -51.16 -11.39
C MET A 1 -50.91 -51.95 -10.89
N THR A 2 -50.02 -52.36 -11.79
CA THR A 2 -48.88 -53.23 -11.50
C THR A 2 -47.62 -52.38 -11.27
N GLU A 3 -47.16 -52.29 -10.03
CA GLU A 3 -45.86 -51.67 -9.70
C GLU A 3 -44.73 -52.64 -10.04
N GLN A 4 -43.89 -52.26 -11.02
CA GLN A 4 -42.64 -52.94 -11.33
C GLN A 4 -41.56 -52.53 -10.33
N GLN A 5 -41.14 -53.45 -9.47
CA GLN A 5 -39.95 -53.27 -8.61
C GLN A 5 -38.68 -53.12 -9.46
N PRO A 6 -37.85 -52.09 -9.23
CA PRO A 6 -36.60 -51.93 -9.95
C PRO A 6 -35.57 -52.98 -9.51
N SER A 7 -35.02 -53.70 -10.50
CA SER A 7 -34.02 -54.75 -10.32
C SER A 7 -32.72 -54.24 -9.66
N LYS A 8 -32.28 -54.97 -8.62
CA LYS A 8 -31.07 -54.74 -7.80
C LYS A 8 -29.77 -54.60 -8.62
N SER A 9 -29.74 -55.06 -9.87
CA SER A 9 -28.58 -54.95 -10.76
C SER A 9 -28.32 -53.51 -11.23
N LYS A 10 -29.37 -52.69 -11.41
CA LYS A 10 -29.22 -51.29 -11.83
C LYS A 10 -28.68 -50.39 -10.72
N GLN A 11 -28.91 -50.75 -9.46
CA GLN A 11 -28.37 -50.04 -8.29
C GLN A 11 -26.89 -50.38 -8.05
N ALA A 12 -26.46 -51.61 -8.28
CA ALA A 12 -25.05 -51.98 -8.16
C ALA A 12 -24.18 -51.28 -9.23
N ALA A 13 -24.67 -51.17 -10.47
CA ALA A 13 -23.98 -50.49 -11.55
C ALA A 13 -23.84 -48.97 -11.31
N SER A 14 -24.84 -48.32 -10.70
CA SER A 14 -24.76 -46.88 -10.40
C SER A 14 -23.83 -46.55 -9.24
N ILE A 15 -23.70 -47.46 -8.26
CA ILE A 15 -22.76 -47.33 -7.15
C ILE A 15 -21.32 -47.50 -7.63
N ALA A 16 -21.04 -48.48 -8.50
CA ALA A 16 -19.71 -48.67 -9.08
C ALA A 16 -19.26 -47.46 -9.92
N MET A 17 -20.18 -46.87 -10.70
CA MET A 17 -19.92 -45.64 -11.48
C MET A 17 -19.54 -44.44 -10.57
N ARG A 18 -20.18 -44.32 -9.40
CA ARG A 18 -19.90 -43.23 -8.45
C ARG A 18 -18.54 -43.33 -7.76
N ILE A 19 -17.99 -44.54 -7.61
CA ILE A 19 -16.70 -44.77 -6.93
C ILE A 19 -15.53 -44.55 -7.90
N ILE A 20 -15.70 -44.84 -9.19
CA ILE A 20 -14.63 -44.73 -10.19
C ILE A 20 -14.48 -43.28 -10.71
N PHE A 21 -15.57 -42.51 -10.77
CA PHE A 21 -15.57 -41.11 -11.23
C PHE A 21 -14.60 -40.16 -10.49
N PRO A 22 -14.51 -40.17 -9.14
CA PRO A 22 -13.60 -39.27 -8.42
C PRO A 22 -12.12 -39.57 -8.69
N PHE A 23 -11.74 -40.82 -8.95
CA PHE A 23 -10.33 -41.18 -9.21
C PHE A 23 -9.81 -40.71 -10.57
N TRP A 24 -10.66 -40.67 -11.60
CA TRP A 24 -10.27 -40.16 -12.93
C TRP A 24 -10.05 -38.64 -12.93
N SER A 25 -10.91 -37.89 -12.24
CA SER A 25 -10.75 -36.44 -12.08
C SER A 25 -9.53 -36.07 -11.22
N MET A 26 -9.17 -36.91 -10.25
CA MET A 26 -7.97 -36.72 -9.42
C MET A 26 -6.68 -36.93 -10.22
N LYS A 27 -6.67 -37.84 -11.21
CA LYS A 27 -5.51 -38.04 -12.09
C LYS A 27 -5.30 -36.86 -13.03
N GLN A 28 -6.38 -36.26 -13.55
CA GLN A 28 -6.31 -35.05 -14.37
C GLN A 28 -5.80 -33.84 -13.56
N THR A 29 -6.26 -33.65 -12.31
CA THR A 29 -5.79 -32.55 -11.46
C THR A 29 -4.31 -32.67 -11.10
N VAL A 30 -3.79 -33.89 -10.88
CA VAL A 30 -2.34 -34.10 -10.65
C VAL A 30 -1.51 -33.80 -11.90
N GLN A 31 -2.01 -34.14 -13.09
CA GLN A 31 -1.32 -33.81 -14.35
C GLN A 31 -1.32 -32.30 -14.61
N LEU A 32 -2.43 -31.61 -14.34
CA LEU A 32 -2.53 -30.16 -14.43
C LEU A 32 -1.62 -29.47 -13.42
N ALA A 33 -1.59 -29.94 -12.16
CA ALA A 33 -0.69 -29.40 -11.14
C ALA A 33 0.80 -29.57 -11.50
N LYS A 34 1.18 -30.70 -12.14
CA LYS A 34 2.55 -30.87 -12.67
C LYS A 34 2.86 -29.90 -13.81
N GLN A 35 1.90 -29.65 -14.70
CA GLN A 35 2.06 -28.69 -15.79
C GLN A 35 2.12 -27.24 -15.28
N GLU A 36 1.33 -26.89 -14.26
CA GLU A 36 1.35 -25.58 -13.61
C GLU A 36 2.64 -25.36 -12.82
N ALA A 37 3.16 -26.37 -12.12
CA ALA A 37 4.45 -26.29 -11.44
C ALA A 37 5.62 -26.09 -12.43
N ALA A 38 5.58 -26.76 -13.59
CA ALA A 38 6.58 -26.56 -14.65
C ALA A 38 6.52 -25.14 -15.22
N LYS A 39 5.32 -24.64 -15.53
CA LYS A 39 5.11 -23.25 -15.98
C LYS A 39 5.49 -22.21 -14.93
N THR A 40 5.29 -22.52 -13.65
CA THR A 40 5.68 -21.62 -12.54
C THR A 40 7.19 -21.51 -12.42
N LYS A 41 7.93 -22.60 -12.69
CA LYS A 41 9.40 -22.58 -12.72
C LYS A 41 9.94 -21.74 -13.89
N GLU A 42 9.33 -21.86 -15.07
CA GLU A 42 9.66 -21.03 -16.24
C GLU A 42 9.33 -19.56 -16.00
N ASN A 43 8.14 -19.26 -15.46
CA ASN A 43 7.75 -17.89 -15.10
C ASN A 43 8.67 -17.26 -14.05
N TRP A 44 9.18 -18.04 -13.09
CA TRP A 44 10.15 -17.55 -12.10
C TRP A 44 11.47 -17.11 -12.74
N ALA A 45 11.95 -17.84 -13.76
CA ALA A 45 13.16 -17.44 -14.49
C ALA A 45 12.94 -16.09 -15.20
N THR A 46 11.79 -15.93 -15.87
CA THR A 46 11.43 -14.67 -16.54
C THR A 46 11.27 -13.51 -15.57
N ILE A 47 10.63 -13.71 -14.41
CA ILE A 47 10.51 -12.67 -13.38
C ILE A 47 11.88 -12.26 -12.85
N THR A 48 12.77 -13.23 -12.65
CA THR A 48 14.14 -12.96 -12.18
C THR A 48 14.93 -12.16 -13.21
N GLU A 49 14.80 -12.49 -14.49
CA GLU A 49 15.44 -11.77 -15.58
C GLU A 49 14.90 -10.34 -15.72
N MET A 50 13.58 -10.15 -15.72
CA MET A 50 12.95 -8.82 -15.74
C MET A 50 13.36 -7.99 -14.52
N SER A 51 13.51 -8.59 -13.34
CA SER A 51 13.98 -7.88 -12.14
C SER A 51 15.45 -7.47 -12.23
N ALA A 52 16.29 -8.31 -12.85
CA ALA A 52 17.70 -8.02 -13.07
C ALA A 52 17.88 -6.93 -14.15
N GLU A 53 17.06 -6.96 -15.20
CA GLU A 53 17.03 -5.93 -16.24
C GLU A 53 16.51 -4.60 -15.68
N ALA A 54 15.44 -4.61 -14.87
CA ALA A 54 14.96 -3.41 -14.18
C ALA A 54 16.02 -2.83 -13.23
N LYS A 55 16.73 -3.68 -12.46
CA LYS A 55 17.82 -3.24 -11.59
C LYS A 55 18.98 -2.64 -12.39
N ARG A 56 19.34 -3.23 -13.53
CA ARG A 56 20.37 -2.68 -14.43
C ARG A 56 19.92 -1.40 -15.11
N ALA A 57 18.65 -1.27 -15.49
CA ALA A 57 18.10 -0.06 -16.07
C ALA A 57 18.06 1.09 -15.05
N LEU A 58 17.77 0.79 -13.78
CA LEU A 58 17.87 1.77 -12.69
C LEU A 58 19.33 2.20 -12.45
N LEU A 59 20.28 1.25 -12.40
CA LEU A 59 21.70 1.56 -12.22
C LEU A 59 22.29 2.34 -13.41
N ARG A 60 21.90 1.99 -14.64
CA ARG A 60 22.29 2.73 -15.86
C ARG A 60 21.65 4.11 -15.93
N GLY A 61 20.41 4.21 -15.44
CA GLY A 61 19.71 5.48 -15.25
C GLY A 61 20.40 6.37 -14.23
N ASP A 62 21.04 5.82 -13.21
CA ASP A 62 21.90 6.59 -12.30
C ASP A 62 23.21 7.01 -12.97
N ASP A 63 23.86 6.15 -13.78
CA ASP A 63 25.16 6.49 -14.42
C ASP A 63 25.03 7.50 -15.60
N GLU A 64 23.98 7.44 -16.42
CA GLU A 64 23.76 8.42 -17.52
C GLU A 64 23.12 9.74 -17.03
N VAL A 65 22.58 9.78 -15.80
CA VAL A 65 21.96 10.98 -15.20
C VAL A 65 22.84 11.60 -14.10
N ALA A 66 23.89 10.92 -13.65
CA ALA A 66 24.91 11.45 -12.73
C ALA A 66 25.93 12.38 -13.40
N THR A 67 25.70 12.82 -14.64
CA THR A 67 26.42 13.98 -15.19
C THR A 67 25.65 15.24 -14.78
N GLU A 68 26.12 15.90 -13.72
CA GLU A 68 25.89 17.32 -13.41
C GLU A 68 24.42 17.81 -13.46
N ARG A 69 23.48 17.12 -12.78
CA ARG A 69 22.30 17.86 -12.31
C ARG A 69 22.75 18.71 -11.12
N GLU A 70 23.13 19.95 -11.39
CA GLU A 70 23.23 20.97 -10.33
C GLU A 70 22.00 20.85 -9.43
N PRO A 71 22.17 20.93 -8.10
CA PRO A 71 21.06 20.82 -7.16
C PRO A 71 20.04 21.91 -7.49
N MET A 72 18.98 21.53 -8.19
CA MET A 72 17.99 22.46 -8.72
C MET A 72 17.36 23.22 -7.54
N THR A 73 17.63 24.51 -7.49
CA THR A 73 17.14 25.47 -6.50
C THR A 73 15.61 25.48 -6.51
N PHE A 74 14.96 25.84 -5.40
CA PHE A 74 13.49 25.85 -5.34
C PHE A 74 12.87 26.68 -6.48
N ASP A 75 13.45 27.84 -6.77
CA ASP A 75 13.01 28.74 -7.82
C ASP A 75 13.20 28.12 -9.22
N ASP A 76 14.29 27.39 -9.44
CA ASP A 76 14.53 26.66 -10.70
C ASP A 76 13.56 25.50 -10.89
N ALA A 77 13.19 24.80 -9.80
CA ALA A 77 12.21 23.72 -9.83
C ALA A 77 10.79 24.23 -10.13
N ILE A 78 10.44 25.43 -9.63
CA ILE A 78 9.18 26.10 -9.96
C ILE A 78 9.21 26.72 -11.37
N ALA A 79 10.35 27.23 -11.83
CA ALA A 79 10.49 27.78 -13.18
C ALA A 79 10.41 26.69 -14.26
N ASN A 80 10.99 25.51 -14.02
CA ASN A 80 11.01 24.39 -14.96
C ASN A 80 9.76 23.46 -14.86
N ARG A 81 8.70 23.90 -14.19
CA ARG A 81 7.50 23.07 -14.00
C ARG A 81 6.76 22.83 -15.33
N LYS A 82 6.18 21.65 -15.48
CA LYS A 82 5.37 21.29 -16.67
C LYS A 82 4.24 22.32 -16.88
N PRO A 83 3.95 22.72 -18.13
CA PRO A 83 2.86 23.65 -18.42
C PRO A 83 1.53 23.01 -17.98
N GLY A 84 0.87 23.60 -16.98
CA GLY A 84 -0.31 23.06 -16.32
C GLY A 84 -0.09 22.49 -14.91
N ALA A 85 1.14 22.56 -14.37
CA ALA A 85 1.40 22.20 -12.97
C ALA A 85 0.67 23.14 -12.01
N MET A 86 0.18 22.58 -10.89
CA MET A 86 -0.53 23.32 -9.84
C MET A 86 0.31 24.49 -9.31
N SER A 87 -0.34 25.57 -8.91
CA SER A 87 0.34 26.65 -8.18
C SER A 87 0.85 26.16 -6.83
N VAL A 88 1.86 26.83 -6.26
CA VAL A 88 2.41 26.51 -4.94
C VAL A 88 1.30 26.48 -3.88
N GLU A 89 0.36 27.42 -3.96
CA GLU A 89 -0.80 27.48 -3.07
C GLU A 89 -1.75 26.27 -3.24
N GLN A 90 -2.06 25.90 -4.49
CA GLN A 90 -2.87 24.71 -4.77
C GLN A 90 -2.20 23.43 -4.27
N LEU A 91 -0.87 23.36 -4.40
CA LEU A 91 -0.08 22.23 -3.93
C LEU A 91 -0.06 22.15 -2.40
N HIS A 92 0.01 23.29 -1.70
CA HIS A 92 -0.13 23.36 -0.25
C HIS A 92 -1.51 22.86 0.22
N ILE A 93 -2.60 23.33 -0.42
CA ILE A 93 -3.96 22.88 -0.13
C ILE A 93 -4.11 21.37 -0.41
N PHE A 94 -3.52 20.87 -1.49
CA PHE A 94 -3.52 19.45 -1.82
C PHE A 94 -2.85 18.62 -0.72
N PHE A 95 -1.67 19.02 -0.24
CA PHE A 95 -0.98 18.31 0.84
C PHE A 95 -1.71 18.42 2.19
N LEU A 96 -2.35 19.55 2.49
CA LEU A 96 -3.24 19.68 3.66
C LEU A 96 -4.39 18.68 3.61
N ARG A 97 -5.08 18.57 2.47
CA ARG A 97 -6.17 17.61 2.27
C ARG A 97 -5.67 16.18 2.40
N ARG A 98 -4.51 15.85 1.82
CA ARG A 98 -3.89 14.53 1.92
C ARG A 98 -3.53 14.17 3.35
N LYS A 99 -2.96 15.09 4.12
CA LYS A 99 -2.66 14.90 5.54
C LYS A 99 -3.93 14.64 6.34
N ARG A 100 -4.97 15.44 6.14
CA ARG A 100 -6.26 15.26 6.83
C ARG A 100 -6.92 13.92 6.49
N ALA A 101 -6.88 13.52 5.22
CA ALA A 101 -7.39 12.22 4.80
C ALA A 101 -6.63 11.06 5.45
N ALA A 102 -5.30 11.15 5.55
CA ALA A 102 -4.47 10.13 6.22
C ALA A 102 -4.77 10.05 7.73
N LEU A 103 -4.90 11.19 8.42
CA LEU A 103 -5.26 11.22 9.84
C LEU A 103 -6.69 10.71 10.10
N LEU A 104 -7.63 11.06 9.23
CA LEU A 104 -9.01 10.59 9.32
C LEU A 104 -9.08 9.08 9.11
N ALA A 105 -8.42 8.55 8.09
CA ALA A 105 -8.30 7.11 7.87
C ALA A 105 -7.64 6.43 9.08
N GLY A 106 -6.57 7.01 9.63
CA GLY A 106 -5.90 6.51 10.84
C GLY A 106 -6.83 6.43 12.04
N SER A 107 -7.62 7.47 12.26
CA SER A 107 -8.63 7.52 13.32
C SER A 107 -9.71 6.43 13.14
N ILE A 108 -10.20 6.22 11.91
CA ILE A 108 -11.17 5.16 11.62
C ILE A 108 -10.57 3.77 11.91
N PHE A 109 -9.35 3.50 11.47
CA PHE A 109 -8.68 2.22 11.75
C PHE A 109 -8.47 2.00 13.26
N TRP A 110 -8.13 3.05 14.01
CA TRP A 110 -8.05 2.98 15.46
C TRP A 110 -9.40 2.68 16.11
N LEU A 111 -10.48 3.35 15.69
CA LEU A 111 -11.83 3.09 16.20
C LEU A 111 -12.27 1.65 15.92
N LEU A 112 -12.08 1.17 14.70
CA LEU A 112 -12.40 -0.22 14.32
C LEU A 112 -11.56 -1.23 15.09
N GLY A 113 -10.27 -0.95 15.29
CA GLY A 113 -9.39 -1.80 16.07
C GLY A 113 -9.78 -1.85 17.55
N LEU A 114 -10.13 -0.70 18.16
CA LEU A 114 -10.62 -0.64 19.53
C LEU A 114 -11.96 -1.37 19.70
N LEU A 115 -12.89 -1.21 18.75
CA LEU A 115 -14.16 -1.95 18.73
C LEU A 115 -13.91 -3.46 18.63
N GLY A 116 -12.97 -3.89 17.80
CA GLY A 116 -12.62 -5.30 17.66
C GLY A 116 -11.95 -5.88 18.91
N ILE A 117 -11.09 -5.11 19.59
CA ILE A 117 -10.53 -5.48 20.90
C ILE A 117 -11.65 -5.61 21.94
N PHE A 118 -12.56 -4.63 22.00
CA PHE A 118 -13.68 -4.64 22.94
C PHE A 118 -14.62 -5.84 22.72
N SER A 119 -15.01 -6.10 21.47
CA SER A 119 -15.81 -7.29 21.11
C SER A 119 -15.06 -8.58 21.45
N GLY A 120 -13.76 -8.65 21.16
CA GLY A 120 -12.93 -9.80 21.49
C GLY A 120 -12.82 -10.05 22.99
N CYS A 121 -12.80 -9.00 23.82
CA CYS A 121 -12.84 -9.11 25.28
C CYS A 121 -14.19 -9.62 25.79
N ILE A 122 -15.31 -9.18 25.20
CA ILE A 122 -16.65 -9.66 25.56
C ILE A 122 -16.82 -11.14 25.22
N ASP A 123 -16.40 -11.54 24.01
CA ASP A 123 -16.55 -12.91 23.51
C ASP A 123 -15.45 -13.86 24.03
N GLY A 124 -14.46 -13.36 24.76
CA GLY A 124 -13.28 -14.12 25.20
C GLY A 124 -12.37 -14.61 24.06
N SER A 125 -12.55 -14.08 22.84
CA SER A 125 -11.83 -14.50 21.64
C SER A 125 -10.49 -13.78 21.51
N ILE A 126 -9.43 -14.44 21.97
CA ILE A 126 -8.04 -13.99 21.82
C ILE A 126 -7.68 -13.76 20.34
N LYS A 127 -8.24 -14.56 19.42
CA LYS A 127 -7.99 -14.42 17.97
C LYS A 127 -8.46 -13.07 17.44
N THR A 128 -9.64 -12.62 17.87
CA THR A 128 -10.21 -11.32 17.47
C THR A 128 -9.35 -10.18 18.01
N ILE A 129 -8.91 -10.27 19.27
CA ILE A 129 -8.03 -9.27 19.89
C ILE A 129 -6.70 -9.16 19.14
N ILE A 130 -6.04 -10.29 18.87
CA ILE A 130 -4.76 -10.30 18.14
C ILE A 130 -4.93 -9.75 16.73
N GLN A 131 -5.99 -10.12 16.02
CA GLN A 131 -6.28 -9.62 14.67
C GLN A 131 -6.50 -8.11 14.65
N SER A 132 -7.26 -7.58 15.62
CA SER A 132 -7.48 -6.14 15.76
C SER A 132 -6.19 -5.38 16.09
N LEU A 133 -5.37 -5.93 16.98
CA LEU A 133 -4.08 -5.35 17.33
C LEU A 133 -3.12 -5.33 16.14
N LEU A 134 -3.07 -6.42 15.38
CA LEU A 134 -2.25 -6.53 14.17
C LEU A 134 -2.72 -5.57 13.08
N SER A 135 -4.04 -5.37 12.94
CA SER A 135 -4.62 -4.40 12.01
C SER A 135 -4.20 -2.97 12.35
N ILE A 136 -4.29 -2.57 13.63
CA ILE A 136 -3.82 -1.26 14.09
C ILE A 136 -2.31 -1.12 13.88
N ALA A 137 -1.54 -2.13 14.24
CA ALA A 137 -0.08 -2.13 14.13
C ALA A 137 0.41 -2.04 12.68
N ALA A 138 -0.30 -2.65 11.73
CA ALA A 138 0.03 -2.56 10.31
C ALA A 138 -0.39 -1.21 9.69
N ALA A 139 -1.57 -0.69 10.05
CA ALA A 139 -2.10 0.53 9.44
C ALA A 139 -1.47 1.81 10.02
N SER A 140 -1.15 1.83 11.31
CA SER A 140 -0.69 3.05 12.00
C SER A 140 0.61 3.63 11.44
N PRO A 141 1.69 2.84 11.22
CA PRO A 141 2.94 3.37 10.68
C PRO A 141 2.78 3.91 9.26
N LEU A 142 1.98 3.23 8.44
CA LEU A 142 1.72 3.63 7.06
C LEU A 142 0.97 4.97 6.98
N LEU A 143 -0.11 5.10 7.75
CA LEU A 143 -0.93 6.31 7.76
C LEU A 143 -0.18 7.48 8.41
N PHE A 144 0.61 7.19 9.45
CA PHE A 144 1.50 8.18 10.05
C PHE A 144 2.59 8.65 9.07
N ALA A 145 3.25 7.74 8.34
CA ALA A 145 4.25 8.10 7.34
C ALA A 145 3.66 8.96 6.21
N LEU A 146 2.42 8.67 5.79
CA LEU A 146 1.71 9.52 4.81
C LEU A 146 1.42 10.93 5.35
N ALA A 147 1.01 11.04 6.61
CA ALA A 147 0.79 12.34 7.25
C ALA A 147 2.11 13.11 7.44
N LEU A 148 3.19 12.43 7.83
CA LEU A 148 4.52 12.99 8.01
C LEU A 148 5.11 13.47 6.68
N SER A 149 4.99 12.67 5.62
CA SER A 149 5.43 13.03 4.27
C SER A 149 4.70 14.28 3.78
N ALA A 150 3.39 14.37 3.97
CA ALA A 150 2.63 15.57 3.63
C ALA A 150 3.07 16.79 4.47
N GLN A 151 3.32 16.61 5.77
CA GLN A 151 3.80 17.68 6.65
C GLN A 151 5.19 18.18 6.24
N PHE A 152 6.09 17.28 5.89
CA PHE A 152 7.43 17.61 5.39
C PHE A 152 7.37 18.39 4.07
N ARG A 153 6.54 17.94 3.11
CA ARG A 153 6.35 18.65 1.83
C ARG A 153 5.75 20.04 2.03
N MET A 154 4.84 20.22 2.99
CA MET A 154 4.31 21.54 3.32
C MET A 154 5.39 22.46 3.90
N TRP A 155 6.25 21.94 4.80
CA TRP A 155 7.38 22.71 5.32
C TRP A 155 8.36 23.12 4.21
N GLN A 156 8.72 22.21 3.29
CA GLN A 156 9.57 22.53 2.14
C GLN A 156 8.97 23.64 1.25
N LEU A 157 7.64 23.64 1.07
CA LEU A 157 6.94 24.69 0.32
C LEU A 157 6.89 26.02 1.07
N GLU A 158 6.73 26.00 2.39
CA GLU A 158 6.72 27.19 3.25
C GLU A 158 8.11 27.85 3.34
N THR A 159 9.17 27.04 3.47
CA THR A 159 10.55 27.54 3.56
C THR A 159 11.18 27.80 2.21
N ARG A 160 10.55 27.38 1.11
CA ARG A 160 11.07 27.43 -0.27
C ARG A 160 12.44 26.76 -0.39
N ARG A 161 12.61 25.60 0.25
CA ARG A 161 13.85 24.82 0.27
C ARG A 161 13.55 23.40 -0.20
N LEU A 162 14.18 22.98 -1.29
CA LEU A 162 13.98 21.66 -1.90
C LEU A 162 15.27 20.85 -1.98
N SER A 163 16.42 21.51 -2.13
CA SER A 163 17.70 20.82 -2.30
C SER A 163 18.47 20.64 -0.98
N ALA A 164 19.42 19.70 -0.96
CA ALA A 164 20.32 19.52 0.18
C ALA A 164 21.23 20.75 0.38
N ALA A 165 21.53 21.49 -0.69
CA ALA A 165 22.29 22.73 -0.61
C ALA A 165 21.49 23.88 0.06
N GLU A 166 20.16 23.81 0.03
CA GLU A 166 19.25 24.78 0.66
C GLU A 166 18.82 24.36 2.08
N HIS A 167 19.40 23.31 2.67
CA HIS A 167 18.91 22.71 3.92
C HIS A 167 17.44 22.27 3.84
N GLY A 168 17.00 21.76 2.69
CA GLY A 168 15.66 21.22 2.48
C GLY A 168 15.50 19.77 2.94
N GLY A 169 16.46 19.24 3.70
CA GLY A 169 16.53 17.83 4.11
C GLY A 169 15.56 17.47 5.24
N PHE A 170 15.36 16.18 5.46
CA PHE A 170 14.54 15.70 6.58
C PHE A 170 15.23 15.91 7.93
N SER A 171 16.56 15.86 7.98
CA SER A 171 17.35 16.20 9.17
C SER A 171 17.11 17.65 9.60
N ASP A 172 17.15 18.58 8.64
CA ASP A 172 16.92 20.01 8.89
C ASP A 172 15.49 20.26 9.38
N PHE A 173 14.51 19.56 8.79
CA PHE A 173 13.12 19.60 9.26
C PHE A 173 12.98 19.18 10.73
N LEU A 174 13.65 18.10 11.14
CA LEU A 174 13.59 17.60 12.52
C LEU A 174 14.26 18.55 13.51
N GLU A 175 15.37 19.16 13.12
CA GLU A 175 16.12 20.13 13.94
C GLU A 175 15.31 21.41 14.14
N GLU A 176 14.70 21.95 13.08
CA GLU A 176 13.89 23.17 13.14
C GLU A 176 12.51 22.95 13.81
N ASN A 177 12.02 21.71 13.86
CA ASN A 177 10.70 21.37 14.41
C ASN A 177 10.80 20.35 15.55
N PRO A 178 11.20 20.73 16.77
CA PRO A 178 11.25 19.80 17.91
C PRO A 178 9.88 19.16 18.24
N ASN A 179 8.79 19.85 17.91
CA ASN A 179 7.41 19.37 18.07
C ASN A 179 6.84 18.72 16.80
N TRP A 180 7.66 18.19 15.91
CA TRP A 180 7.25 17.64 14.61
C TRP A 180 6.21 16.51 14.72
N LEU A 181 6.29 15.67 15.76
CA LEU A 181 5.32 14.60 16.03
C LEU A 181 3.91 15.16 16.27
N LEU A 182 3.81 16.12 17.19
CA LEU A 182 2.55 16.81 17.51
C LEU A 182 2.03 17.59 16.31
N LYS A 183 2.91 18.27 15.56
CA LYS A 183 2.54 18.97 14.32
C LYS A 183 2.01 18.02 13.26
N THR A 184 2.57 16.81 13.14
CA THR A 184 2.13 15.78 12.18
C THR A 184 0.75 15.23 12.53
N LEU A 185 0.50 14.98 13.82
CA LEU A 185 -0.79 14.49 14.31
C LEU A 185 -1.87 15.58 14.37
N ASN A 186 -1.50 16.86 14.37
CA ASN A 186 -2.46 17.96 14.34
C ASN A 186 -3.06 18.10 12.93
N PRO A 187 -4.40 17.91 12.77
CA PRO A 187 -5.09 18.06 11.49
C PRO A 187 -5.14 19.50 10.94
N GLN A 188 -4.60 20.48 11.69
CA GLN A 188 -4.58 21.91 11.37
C GLN A 188 -5.94 22.40 10.87
N TYR A 189 -6.93 22.46 11.77
CA TYR A 189 -8.20 23.12 11.48
C TYR A 189 -7.99 24.65 11.56
N GLY A 190 -8.30 25.40 10.49
CA GLY A 190 -8.50 26.85 10.59
C GLY A 190 -7.57 27.78 9.78
N LYS A 191 -6.48 27.33 9.15
CA LYS A 191 -5.78 28.19 8.16
C LYS A 191 -6.46 28.09 6.80
N THR A 192 -7.61 28.74 6.67
CA THR A 192 -8.27 28.97 5.36
C THR A 192 -8.62 30.44 5.16
N ASN A 193 -8.07 31.33 6.00
CA ASN A 193 -8.20 32.77 5.84
C ASN A 193 -6.83 33.43 6.06
N GLY A 194 -6.18 33.84 4.96
CA GLY A 194 -5.18 34.89 4.98
C GLY A 194 -3.73 34.50 5.30
N ALA A 195 -2.96 34.20 4.27
CA ALA A 195 -1.55 34.57 4.14
C ALA A 195 -1.31 34.63 2.63
N ARG A 196 -1.37 35.79 1.95
CA ARG A 196 -0.30 36.80 1.89
C ARG A 196 1.06 36.21 2.25
N LEU A 197 1.67 35.57 1.27
CA LEU A 197 3.08 35.75 0.92
C LEU A 197 3.16 35.93 -0.61
#